data_AF-A0A919VD86-F1
#
_entry.id   AF-A0A919VD86-F1
#
_cell.length_a   1.000
_cell.length_b   1.000
_cell.length_c   1.000
_cell.angle_alpha   90.00
_cell.angle_beta   90.00
_cell.angle_gamma   90.00
#
_symmetry.space_group_name_H-M   'P 1'
#
loop_
_entity.id
_entity.type
_entity.pdbx_description
1 polymer ?
#
loop_
_entity_poly.entity_id
_entity_poly.type
_entity_poly.pdbx_seq_one_letter_code
_entity_poly.pdbx_strand_id
1 'polypeptide(L)'
;MNTSTLTRRAALSAAAATMSFAVLAGGLAPAAGAASLPAYPEPAPYGRTFQTDPGHDFTKGLKPRKNGVLRGWISHYSGGLAEYQPVRYARGKHVDRFVGPREGDVTGYAAPIASNVIFLSAYGCKPGSGTTMDKRGVGTKRCSRTELLRRIKTGQKQPSLIWTVKGKIVKVAEIFTS
;
A
#
# COMPACT_ATOMS: atom_id res chain seq x y z
N MET A 1 65.03 -33.87 -36.77
CA MET A 1 64.59 -32.61 -36.10
C MET A 1 64.08 -33.01 -34.72
N ASN A 2 64.97 -33.13 -33.72
CA ASN A 2 65.35 -32.08 -32.76
C ASN A 2 64.14 -31.71 -31.87
N THR A 3 64.13 -31.74 -30.54
CA THR A 3 65.11 -31.93 -29.46
C THR A 3 64.32 -31.81 -28.14
N SER A 4 64.74 -32.51 -27.08
CA SER A 4 64.67 -32.06 -25.67
C SER A 4 63.24 -31.93 -25.05
N THR A 5 62.98 -32.02 -23.74
CA THR A 5 63.80 -31.81 -22.54
C THR A 5 63.10 -32.41 -21.32
N LEU A 6 63.93 -32.86 -20.37
CA LEU A 6 63.64 -33.25 -18.99
C LEU A 6 62.98 -32.15 -18.13
N THR A 7 62.63 -32.58 -16.89
CA THR A 7 62.55 -31.80 -15.62
C THR A 7 61.29 -30.93 -15.40
N ARG A 8 60.61 -30.87 -14.23
CA ARG A 8 60.96 -30.93 -12.79
C ARG A 8 59.67 -31.31 -12.01
N ARG A 9 59.70 -32.08 -10.91
CA ARG A 9 59.70 -31.64 -9.48
C ARG A 9 58.69 -30.51 -9.19
N ALA A 10 57.92 -30.44 -8.11
CA ALA A 10 57.81 -31.13 -6.83
C ALA A 10 56.52 -30.56 -6.16
N ALA A 11 55.78 -31.37 -5.41
CA ALA A 11 55.59 -31.25 -3.95
C ALA A 11 54.58 -30.20 -3.44
N LEU A 12 53.69 -30.72 -2.58
CA LEU A 12 53.06 -30.14 -1.38
C LEU A 12 52.68 -28.65 -1.38
N SER A 13 51.42 -28.37 -1.00
CA SER A 13 51.11 -27.86 0.34
C SER A 13 49.60 -27.76 0.58
N ALA A 14 49.18 -28.27 1.73
CA ALA A 14 47.87 -28.02 2.31
C ALA A 14 47.75 -26.56 2.75
N ALA A 15 46.56 -25.97 2.60
CA ALA A 15 46.15 -24.82 3.39
C ALA A 15 44.62 -24.82 3.48
N ALA A 16 44.10 -25.32 4.60
CA ALA A 16 42.75 -25.03 5.04
C ALA A 16 42.69 -23.55 5.43
N ALA A 17 41.87 -22.77 4.74
CA ALA A 17 41.55 -21.40 5.12
C ALA A 17 40.12 -21.37 5.65
N THR A 18 39.98 -21.58 6.95
CA THR A 18 38.81 -21.16 7.74
C THR A 18 38.69 -19.64 7.68
N MET A 19 37.75 -19.12 6.89
CA MET A 19 37.34 -17.72 6.99
C MET A 19 36.17 -17.62 7.97
N SER A 20 36.53 -17.45 9.24
CA SER A 20 35.64 -16.92 10.26
C SER A 20 35.35 -15.45 9.93
N PHE A 21 34.19 -15.15 9.35
CA PHE A 21 33.69 -13.79 9.33
C PHE A 21 32.93 -13.52 10.63
N ALA A 22 33.63 -12.79 11.49
CA ALA A 22 33.12 -12.24 12.73
C ALA A 22 31.81 -11.48 12.51
N VAL A 23 30.82 -11.80 13.34
CA VAL A 23 29.63 -11.02 13.57
C VAL A 23 30.06 -9.66 14.13
N LEU A 24 30.02 -8.62 13.29
CA LEU A 24 29.91 -7.26 13.78
C LEU A 24 28.44 -6.93 13.92
N ALA A 25 28.04 -6.95 15.18
CA ALA A 25 26.83 -6.34 15.70
C ALA A 25 26.69 -4.87 15.24
N GLY A 26 25.45 -4.40 15.17
CA GLY A 26 25.17 -2.97 15.36
C GLY A 26 25.12 -2.13 14.10
N GLY A 27 24.48 -2.62 13.05
CA GLY A 27 24.05 -1.81 11.90
C GLY A 27 22.55 -1.93 11.70
N LEU A 28 21.74 -1.71 12.74
CA LEU A 28 20.34 -1.35 12.54
C LEU A 28 20.37 -0.05 11.73
N ALA A 29 20.25 -0.17 10.41
CA ALA A 29 19.87 0.95 9.58
C ALA A 29 18.70 1.63 10.31
N PRO A 30 18.79 2.95 10.57
CA PRO A 30 17.74 3.63 11.31
C PRO A 30 16.43 3.25 10.65
N ALA A 31 15.54 2.61 11.43
CA ALA A 31 14.20 2.29 10.99
C ALA A 31 13.68 3.58 10.38
N ALA A 32 13.54 3.59 9.05
CA ALA A 32 13.28 4.79 8.27
C ALA A 32 12.19 5.54 9.01
N GLY A 33 12.58 6.68 9.61
CA GLY A 33 11.77 7.36 10.61
C GLY A 33 10.37 7.42 10.05
N ALA A 34 9.39 7.02 10.86
CA ALA A 34 8.00 7.22 10.52
C ALA A 34 7.82 8.73 10.37
N ALA A 35 8.12 9.25 9.19
CA ALA A 35 7.91 10.63 8.83
C ALA A 35 6.45 10.87 9.17
N SER A 36 6.22 11.80 10.08
CA SER A 36 4.87 12.15 10.49
C SER A 36 4.10 12.44 9.20
N LEU A 37 3.05 11.66 8.96
CA LEU A 37 2.23 11.85 7.77
C LEU A 37 1.73 13.29 7.82
N PRO A 38 1.86 14.08 6.75
CA PRO A 38 1.34 15.43 6.76
C PRO A 38 -0.15 15.40 7.11
N ALA A 39 -0.57 16.32 7.98
CA ALA A 39 -1.95 16.42 8.43
C ALA A 39 -2.81 17.03 7.33
N TYR A 40 -3.29 16.20 6.41
CA TYR A 40 -4.28 16.60 5.43
C TYR A 40 -5.69 16.51 6.02
N PRO A 41 -6.58 17.47 5.71
CA PRO A 41 -7.98 17.40 6.14
C PRO A 41 -8.63 16.08 5.71
N GLU A 42 -9.17 15.34 6.67
CA GLU A 42 -9.90 14.11 6.40
C GLU A 42 -11.35 14.45 5.99
N PRO A 43 -11.84 13.93 4.85
CA PRO A 43 -13.24 14.06 4.49
C PRO A 43 -14.11 13.25 5.45
N ALA A 44 -15.38 13.64 5.60
CA ALA A 44 -16.34 12.85 6.39
C ALA A 44 -16.40 11.39 5.86
N PRO A 45 -16.23 10.36 6.70
CA PRO A 45 -16.26 8.96 6.28
C PRO A 45 -17.57 8.56 5.58
N TYR A 46 -18.71 9.11 6.04
CA TYR A 46 -20.03 8.88 5.46
C TYR A 46 -20.54 10.09 4.65
N GLY A 47 -19.63 10.83 4.00
CA GLY A 47 -19.98 11.99 3.18
C GLY A 47 -20.82 11.62 1.95
N ARG A 48 -21.85 12.41 1.66
CA ARG A 48 -22.89 12.11 0.66
C ARG A 48 -22.60 12.62 -0.77
N THR A 49 -21.52 13.36 -0.95
CA THR A 49 -21.07 13.90 -2.24
C THR A 49 -19.78 13.24 -2.68
N PHE A 50 -19.53 13.10 -3.98
CA PHE A 50 -18.20 12.68 -4.45
C PHE A 50 -17.18 13.78 -4.16
N GLN A 51 -15.97 13.37 -3.81
CA GLN A 51 -14.86 14.31 -3.73
C GLN A 51 -14.38 14.64 -5.14
N THR A 52 -14.34 15.92 -5.46
CA THR A 52 -13.76 16.43 -6.69
C THR A 52 -12.24 16.58 -6.54
N ASP A 53 -11.52 16.55 -7.67
CA ASP A 53 -10.12 16.96 -7.76
C ASP A 53 -10.00 18.02 -8.86
N PRO A 54 -10.24 19.31 -8.52
CA PRO A 54 -10.19 20.39 -9.49
C PRO A 54 -8.84 20.43 -10.21
N GLY A 55 -8.88 20.41 -11.55
CA GLY A 55 -7.69 20.39 -12.40
C GLY A 55 -7.07 19.01 -12.64
N HIS A 56 -7.71 17.93 -12.19
CA HIS A 56 -7.36 16.60 -12.67
C HIS A 56 -7.95 16.37 -14.05
N ASP A 57 -7.10 16.05 -15.03
CA ASP A 57 -7.52 15.74 -16.39
C ASP A 57 -7.64 14.22 -16.55
N PHE A 58 -8.85 13.71 -16.31
CA PHE A 58 -9.16 12.29 -16.38
C PHE A 58 -9.12 11.71 -17.80
N THR A 59 -9.12 12.55 -18.84
CA THR A 59 -8.99 12.09 -20.23
C THR A 59 -7.57 11.58 -20.54
N LYS A 60 -6.58 11.98 -19.72
CA LYS A 60 -5.17 11.59 -19.87
C LYS A 60 -4.81 10.34 -19.07
N GLY A 61 -5.80 9.50 -18.78
CA GLY A 61 -5.65 8.25 -18.03
C GLY A 61 -5.60 8.44 -16.52
N LEU A 62 -5.43 7.32 -15.81
CA LEU A 62 -5.37 7.30 -14.36
C LEU A 62 -4.02 7.85 -13.88
N LYS A 63 -4.05 8.97 -13.15
CA LYS A 63 -2.86 9.56 -12.52
C LYS A 63 -3.01 9.57 -11.01
N PRO A 64 -1.91 9.72 -10.26
CA PRO A 64 -2.01 9.90 -8.83
C PRO A 64 -2.84 11.13 -8.51
N ARG A 65 -3.68 11.02 -7.48
CA ARG A 65 -4.36 12.17 -6.91
C ARG A 65 -3.34 13.19 -6.41
N LYS A 66 -3.72 14.48 -6.42
CA LYS A 66 -3.02 15.50 -5.61
C LYS A 66 -2.94 15.06 -4.14
N ASN A 67 -1.90 15.56 -3.46
CA ASN A 67 -1.68 15.28 -2.05
C ASN A 67 -2.95 15.52 -1.23
N GLY A 68 -3.31 14.56 -0.37
CA GLY A 68 -4.51 14.65 0.45
C GLY A 68 -5.17 13.31 0.73
N VAL A 69 -6.41 13.38 1.23
CA VAL A 69 -7.19 12.21 1.63
C VAL A 69 -8.40 12.05 0.71
N LEU A 70 -8.52 10.88 0.08
CA LEU A 70 -9.69 10.49 -0.70
C LEU A 70 -10.53 9.49 0.10
N ARG A 71 -11.83 9.72 0.21
CA ARG A 71 -12.80 8.68 0.55
C ARG A 71 -13.12 7.89 -0.73
N GLY A 72 -12.69 6.64 -0.77
CA GLY A 72 -12.76 5.81 -1.96
C GLY A 72 -12.70 4.33 -1.66
N TRP A 73 -12.71 3.50 -2.70
CA TRP A 73 -12.26 2.11 -2.61
C TRP A 73 -11.05 1.92 -3.51
N ILE A 74 -10.21 0.95 -3.15
CA ILE A 74 -9.18 0.42 -4.04
C ILE A 74 -9.82 -0.73 -4.81
N SER A 75 -9.93 -0.58 -6.12
CA SER A 75 -10.65 -1.53 -6.99
C SER A 75 -9.76 -2.59 -7.60
N HIS A 76 -8.49 -2.26 -7.83
CA HIS A 76 -7.56 -3.11 -8.56
C HIS A 76 -6.11 -2.85 -8.12
N TYR A 77 -5.25 -3.86 -8.23
CA TYR A 77 -3.82 -3.73 -8.00
C TYR A 77 -3.04 -4.59 -8.99
N SER A 78 -2.30 -3.95 -9.89
CA SER A 78 -1.45 -4.60 -10.89
C SER A 78 -0.24 -3.74 -11.21
N GLY A 79 0.88 -4.36 -11.62
CA GLY A 79 2.10 -3.64 -11.99
C GLY A 79 2.67 -2.73 -10.89
N GLY A 80 2.34 -2.99 -9.61
CA GLY A 80 2.73 -2.14 -8.48
C GLY A 80 1.88 -0.88 -8.28
N LEU A 81 0.84 -0.69 -9.10
CA LEU A 81 -0.11 0.42 -9.01
C LEU A 81 -1.44 -0.07 -8.44
N ALA A 82 -1.98 0.68 -7.48
CA ALA A 82 -3.35 0.52 -7.02
C ALA A 82 -4.24 1.52 -7.76
N GLU A 83 -5.33 1.03 -8.31
CA GLU A 83 -6.40 1.85 -8.86
C GLU A 83 -7.45 2.10 -7.78
N TYR A 84 -7.87 3.34 -7.66
CA TYR A 84 -8.79 3.76 -6.62
C TYR A 84 -9.67 4.91 -7.12
N GLN A 85 -10.90 4.97 -6.63
CA GLN A 85 -11.90 5.92 -7.12
C GLN A 85 -12.71 6.48 -5.95
N PRO A 86 -13.26 7.71 -6.06
CA PRO A 86 -14.04 8.32 -5.01
C PRO A 86 -15.33 7.53 -4.79
N VAL A 87 -15.82 7.59 -3.56
CA VAL A 87 -17.14 7.07 -3.20
C VAL A 87 -17.95 8.10 -2.44
N ARG A 88 -19.26 8.00 -2.54
CA ARG A 88 -20.19 8.72 -1.67
C ARG A 88 -21.05 7.74 -0.90
N TYR A 89 -21.44 8.15 0.30
CA TYR A 89 -22.42 7.44 1.09
C TYR A 89 -23.82 7.75 0.57
N ALA A 90 -24.57 6.72 0.23
CA ALA A 90 -25.94 6.81 -0.21
C ALA A 90 -26.84 6.15 0.85
N ARG A 91 -27.78 6.93 1.38
CA ARG A 91 -28.86 6.35 2.17
C ARG A 91 -29.83 5.65 1.23
N GLY A 92 -30.05 4.37 1.47
CA GLY A 92 -31.02 3.59 0.70
C GLY A 92 -32.38 3.57 1.40
N LYS A 93 -33.41 3.13 0.67
CA LYS A 93 -34.73 2.88 1.27
C LYS A 93 -34.69 1.75 2.31
N HIS A 94 -33.80 0.79 2.10
CA HIS A 94 -33.66 -0.41 2.93
C HIS A 94 -32.24 -0.63 3.46
N VAL A 95 -31.23 -0.27 2.67
CA VAL A 95 -29.82 -0.49 3.02
C VAL A 95 -29.00 0.72 2.59
N ASP A 96 -28.28 1.29 3.54
CA ASP A 96 -27.30 2.31 3.25
C ASP A 96 -26.06 1.68 2.62
N ARG A 97 -25.44 2.37 1.66
CA ARG A 97 -24.27 1.83 0.96
C ARG A 97 -23.34 2.91 0.44
N PHE A 98 -22.09 2.54 0.24
CA PHE A 98 -21.17 3.34 -0.56
C PHE A 98 -21.41 3.08 -2.04
N VAL A 99 -21.48 4.16 -2.81
CA VAL A 99 -21.63 4.11 -4.25
C VAL A 99 -20.49 4.84 -4.92
N GLY A 100 -20.03 4.27 -6.03
CA GLY A 100 -19.04 4.88 -6.89
C GLY A 100 -19.68 5.84 -7.87
N PRO A 101 -18.85 6.61 -8.58
CA PRO A 101 -19.27 7.41 -9.73
C PRO A 101 -20.02 6.56 -10.77
N ARG A 102 -20.83 7.19 -11.63
CA ARG A 102 -21.62 6.45 -12.62
C ARG A 102 -20.69 5.73 -13.59
N GLU A 103 -21.19 4.65 -14.18
CA GLU A 103 -20.49 4.01 -15.29
C GLU A 103 -20.27 5.04 -16.42
N GLY A 104 -19.06 5.08 -16.96
CA GLY A 104 -18.63 6.10 -17.94
C GLY A 104 -18.05 7.38 -17.33
N ASP A 105 -18.23 7.64 -16.02
CA ASP A 105 -17.54 8.75 -15.36
C ASP A 105 -16.07 8.38 -15.14
N VAL A 106 -15.17 8.98 -15.92
CA VAL A 106 -13.73 8.80 -15.73
C VAL A 106 -13.31 9.58 -14.49
N THR A 107 -13.37 8.94 -13.33
CA THR A 107 -13.04 9.56 -12.03
C THR A 107 -12.21 8.61 -11.18
N GLY A 108 -11.25 7.92 -11.80
CA GLY A 108 -10.30 7.05 -11.12
C GLY A 108 -8.93 7.69 -10.99
N TYR A 109 -8.15 7.16 -10.05
CA TYR A 109 -6.75 7.49 -9.85
C TYR A 109 -5.93 6.20 -9.83
N ALA A 110 -4.64 6.31 -10.13
CA ALA A 110 -3.70 5.21 -9.98
C ALA A 110 -2.43 5.69 -9.30
N ALA A 111 -1.98 4.98 -8.27
CA ALA A 111 -0.76 5.31 -7.54
C ALA A 111 -0.13 4.06 -6.92
N PRO A 112 1.21 4.00 -6.80
CA PRO A 112 1.85 2.92 -6.09
C PRO A 112 1.55 2.98 -4.59
N ILE A 113 1.43 1.81 -3.97
CA ILE A 113 1.31 1.67 -2.52
C ILE A 113 2.72 1.67 -1.91
N ALA A 114 2.99 2.65 -1.03
CA ALA A 114 4.26 2.76 -0.34
C ALA A 114 4.64 1.46 0.38
N SER A 115 5.93 1.13 0.44
CA SER A 115 6.44 -0.06 1.14
C SER A 115 6.10 -0.06 2.63
N ASN A 116 6.06 1.13 3.24
CA ASN A 116 5.74 1.38 4.63
C ASN A 116 4.31 1.92 4.84
N VAL A 117 3.36 1.62 3.93
CA VAL A 117 1.97 2.05 4.05
C VAL A 117 1.38 1.71 5.42
N ILE A 118 0.68 2.67 6.02
CA ILE A 118 -0.09 2.45 7.24
C ILE A 118 -1.47 1.92 6.85
N PHE A 119 -1.75 0.65 7.12
CA PHE A 119 -3.08 0.08 6.91
C PHE A 119 -3.81 -0.07 8.24
N LEU A 120 -4.97 0.60 8.36
CA LEU A 120 -5.86 0.52 9.52
C LEU A 120 -7.17 -0.15 9.11
N SER A 121 -7.44 -1.34 9.64
CA SER A 121 -8.63 -2.12 9.34
C SER A 121 -9.74 -1.81 10.34
N ALA A 122 -10.97 -1.75 9.85
CA ALA A 122 -12.17 -1.70 10.68
C ALA A 122 -12.62 -3.11 11.08
N TYR A 123 -12.21 -4.14 10.34
CA TYR A 123 -12.64 -5.54 10.49
C TYR A 123 -11.55 -6.45 11.07
N GLY A 124 -10.52 -5.84 11.69
CA GLY A 124 -9.33 -6.54 12.14
C GLY A 124 -8.47 -7.10 11.00
N CYS A 125 -7.39 -7.82 11.33
CA CYS A 125 -6.39 -8.24 10.34
C CYS A 125 -6.60 -9.65 9.80
N LYS A 126 -7.61 -10.36 10.30
CA LYS A 126 -7.95 -11.73 9.90
C LYS A 126 -9.47 -11.85 9.77
N PRO A 127 -9.98 -12.72 8.89
CA PRO A 127 -11.40 -13.05 8.85
C PRO A 127 -11.93 -13.43 10.24
N GLY A 128 -13.14 -12.99 10.58
CA GLY A 128 -13.76 -13.25 11.89
C GLY A 128 -13.15 -12.49 13.07
N SER A 129 -12.20 -11.57 12.83
CA SER A 129 -11.74 -10.67 13.89
C SER A 129 -12.85 -9.70 14.30
N GLY A 130 -12.87 -9.30 15.56
CA GLY A 130 -13.77 -8.26 16.05
C GLY A 130 -13.53 -6.91 15.36
N THR A 131 -14.60 -6.13 15.26
CA THR A 131 -14.58 -4.80 14.65
C THR A 131 -13.79 -3.80 15.53
N THR A 132 -12.93 -2.99 14.93
CA THR A 132 -12.08 -2.02 15.64
C THR A 132 -12.10 -0.66 14.93
N MET A 133 -12.83 0.31 15.47
CA MET A 133 -13.04 1.60 14.84
C MET A 133 -13.03 2.77 15.85
N ASP A 134 -12.81 3.99 15.34
CA ASP A 134 -13.04 5.22 16.09
C ASP A 134 -14.54 5.59 16.09
N LYS A 135 -14.89 6.67 16.81
CA LYS A 135 -16.28 7.17 16.89
C LYS A 135 -16.90 7.59 15.54
N ARG A 136 -16.09 7.71 14.48
CA ARG A 136 -16.52 8.09 13.13
C ARG A 136 -16.68 6.87 12.22
N GLY A 137 -16.49 5.66 12.73
CA GLY A 137 -16.55 4.43 11.94
C GLY A 137 -15.28 4.15 11.14
N VAL A 138 -14.15 4.79 11.46
CA VAL A 138 -12.88 4.58 10.75
C VAL A 138 -12.03 3.57 11.51
N GLY A 139 -11.45 2.61 10.80
CA GLY A 139 -10.62 1.55 11.34
C GLY A 139 -9.43 2.07 12.15
N THR A 140 -9.18 1.43 13.30
CA THR A 140 -8.06 1.77 14.20
C THR A 140 -7.06 0.63 14.36
N LYS A 141 -7.40 -0.59 13.94
CA LYS A 141 -6.50 -1.74 14.06
C LYS A 141 -5.44 -1.71 12.97
N ARG A 142 -4.18 -1.52 13.36
CA ARG A 142 -3.06 -1.60 12.41
C ARG A 142 -2.86 -3.03 11.91
N CYS A 143 -2.85 -3.19 10.60
CA CYS A 143 -2.61 -4.46 9.89
C CYS A 143 -1.42 -4.33 8.93
N SER A 144 -0.93 -5.47 8.44
CA SER A 144 0.24 -5.49 7.56
C SER A 144 -0.10 -4.99 6.15
N ARG A 145 0.91 -4.49 5.43
CA ARG A 145 0.80 -4.18 3.99
C ARG A 145 0.40 -5.42 3.19
N THR A 146 0.90 -6.59 3.56
CA THR A 146 0.55 -7.87 2.92
C THR A 146 -0.94 -8.15 3.02
N GLU A 147 -1.56 -7.87 4.18
CA GLU A 147 -3.01 -8.03 4.36
C GLU A 147 -3.80 -7.05 3.49
N LEU A 148 -3.38 -5.78 3.42
CA LEU A 148 -3.98 -4.81 2.48
C LEU A 148 -3.94 -5.32 1.03
N LEU A 149 -2.76 -5.76 0.57
CA LEU A 149 -2.60 -6.27 -0.79
C LEU A 149 -3.41 -7.54 -1.05
N ARG A 150 -3.50 -8.44 -0.05
CA ARG A 150 -4.33 -9.65 -0.13
C ARG A 150 -5.79 -9.28 -0.37
N ARG A 151 -6.34 -8.33 0.41
CA ARG A 151 -7.74 -7.88 0.27
C ARG A 151 -8.04 -7.29 -1.10
N ILE A 152 -7.14 -6.45 -1.59
CA ILE A 152 -7.28 -5.85 -2.93
C ILE A 152 -7.26 -6.94 -4.00
N LYS A 153 -6.32 -7.90 -3.91
CA LYS A 153 -6.22 -9.02 -4.85
C LYS A 153 -7.44 -9.95 -4.82
N THR A 154 -8.07 -10.14 -3.68
CA THR A 154 -9.31 -10.91 -3.55
C THR A 154 -10.56 -10.12 -3.98
N GLY A 155 -10.40 -8.90 -4.50
CA GLY A 155 -11.50 -8.06 -4.98
C GLY A 155 -12.35 -7.45 -3.86
N GLN A 156 -11.84 -7.40 -2.61
CA GLN A 156 -12.57 -6.80 -1.50
C GLN A 156 -12.60 -5.28 -1.66
N LYS A 157 -13.76 -4.76 -2.10
CA LYS A 157 -13.99 -3.32 -2.29
C LYS A 157 -14.43 -2.64 -0.99
N GLN A 158 -13.51 -2.50 -0.04
CA GLN A 158 -13.81 -1.83 1.22
C GLN A 158 -13.74 -0.30 1.05
N PRO A 159 -14.81 0.47 1.36
CA PRO A 159 -14.71 1.92 1.47
C PRO A 159 -13.64 2.30 2.49
N SER A 160 -12.81 3.27 2.16
CA SER A 160 -11.61 3.64 2.92
C SER A 160 -11.31 5.13 2.78
N LEU A 161 -10.63 5.69 3.76
CA LEU A 161 -9.85 6.91 3.64
C LEU A 161 -8.46 6.55 3.10
N ILE A 162 -8.06 7.15 1.98
CA ILE A 162 -6.84 6.84 1.24
C ILE A 162 -5.98 8.10 1.18
N TRP A 163 -4.83 8.09 1.85
CA TRP A 163 -3.87 9.19 1.83
C TRP A 163 -2.91 9.03 0.68
N THR A 164 -2.90 10.01 -0.22
CA THR A 164 -1.90 10.13 -1.28
C THR A 164 -0.92 11.24 -0.94
N VAL A 165 0.39 10.96 -0.93
CA VAL A 165 1.45 11.92 -0.65
C VAL A 165 2.60 11.70 -1.61
N LYS A 166 3.04 12.76 -2.29
CA LYS A 166 4.08 12.73 -3.32
C LYS A 166 3.83 11.63 -4.36
N GLY A 167 2.57 11.49 -4.78
CA GLY A 167 2.13 10.51 -5.77
C GLY A 167 2.08 9.05 -5.31
N LYS A 168 2.16 8.77 -4.00
CA LYS A 168 2.10 7.41 -3.44
C LYS A 168 0.99 7.28 -2.40
N ILE A 169 0.37 6.11 -2.30
CA ILE A 169 -0.56 5.78 -1.21
C ILE A 169 0.25 5.43 0.04
N VAL A 170 0.14 6.25 1.08
CA VAL A 170 0.94 6.14 2.31
C VAL A 170 0.14 5.70 3.53
N LYS A 171 -1.18 5.86 3.50
CA LYS A 171 -2.10 5.34 4.52
C LYS A 171 -3.43 4.95 3.88
N VAL A 172 -4.01 3.87 4.38
CA VAL A 172 -5.35 3.40 4.04
C VAL A 172 -6.04 3.07 5.36
N ALA A 173 -7.19 3.69 5.64
CA ALA A 173 -8.00 3.38 6.81
C ALA A 173 -9.40 2.99 6.35
N GLU A 174 -9.82 1.76 6.64
CA GLU A 174 -11.12 1.27 6.24
C GLU A 174 -12.24 2.00 6.96
N ILE A 175 -13.36 2.19 6.28
CA ILE A 175 -14.59 2.70 6.84
C ILE A 175 -15.50 1.51 7.07
N PHE A 176 -16.03 1.42 8.28
CA PHE A 176 -16.95 0.35 8.64
C PHE A 176 -18.28 0.51 7.90
N THR A 177 -18.78 -0.59 7.38
CA THR A 177 -20.11 -0.79 6.83
C THR A 177 -20.73 -2.02 7.48
N SER A 178 -21.96 -1.87 7.96
CA SER A 178 -22.82 -2.93 8.47
C SER A 178 -23.49 -3.72 7.36
#